data_AF-A0A7H4NUG3-F1
#
_entry.id   AF-A0A7H4NUG3-F1
#
_cell.length_a   1.000
_cell.length_b   1.000
_cell.length_c   1.000
_cell.angle_alpha   90.00
_cell.angle_beta   90.00
_cell.angle_gamma   90.00
#
_symmetry.space_group_name_H-M   'P 1'
#
loop_
_entity.id
_entity.type
_entity.pdbx_description
1 polymer ?
#
loop_
_entity_poly.entity_id
_entity_poly.type
_entity_poly.pdbx_seq_one_letter_code
_entity_poly.pdbx_strand_id
1 'polypeptide(L)'
;MQKGVWALVLWMLVGYGQAACPAWPQAKAEQEMERLGQRITEWNNAYWQQGSSTVSDEVYDQLAARLAYWQRCFTGETPAHSALPPLRGDTRHPVAHTGVRKLANQADVARWMRGQSGLWVQPKVDGVAITLVYRQGRLTQAISRVTA
;
A
#
# COMPACT_ATOMS: atom_id res chain seq x y z
N MET A 1 24.79 -11.08 45.19
CA MET A 1 23.59 -11.32 44.36
C MET A 1 22.87 -10.01 44.01
N GLN A 2 23.59 -9.01 43.46
CA GLN A 2 23.03 -7.65 43.24
C GLN A 2 23.28 -7.11 41.83
N LYS A 3 24.14 -7.77 41.04
CA LYS A 3 24.47 -7.41 39.65
C LYS A 3 23.46 -7.94 38.62
N GLY A 4 22.65 -8.95 39.00
CA GLY A 4 21.64 -9.55 38.12
C GLY A 4 20.29 -8.81 38.09
N VAL A 5 20.01 -7.98 39.09
CA VAL A 5 18.73 -7.23 39.19
C VAL A 5 18.74 -6.00 38.27
N TRP A 6 19.90 -5.35 38.10
CA TRP A 6 20.03 -4.18 37.23
C TRP A 6 19.88 -4.49 35.74
N ALA A 7 20.25 -5.70 35.32
CA ALA A 7 20.10 -6.14 33.92
C ALA A 7 18.64 -6.39 33.53
N LEU A 8 17.78 -6.78 34.48
CA LEU A 8 16.35 -7.01 34.23
C LEU A 8 15.53 -5.72 34.16
N VAL A 9 15.93 -4.68 34.91
CA VAL A 9 15.25 -3.36 34.86
C VAL A 9 15.57 -2.62 33.56
N LEU A 10 16.78 -2.78 33.01
CA LEU A 10 17.18 -2.13 31.75
C LEU A 10 16.48 -2.72 30.51
N TRP A 11 15.96 -3.96 30.62
CA TRP A 11 15.24 -4.63 29.52
C TRP A 11 13.75 -4.28 29.46
N MET A 12 13.19 -3.68 30.53
CA MET A 12 11.80 -3.18 30.57
C MET A 12 11.62 -1.81 29.90
N LEU A 13 12.70 -1.13 29.49
CA LEU A 13 12.65 0.16 28.78
C LEU A 13 12.61 0.05 27.26
N VAL A 14 12.50 -1.16 26.70
CA VAL A 14 12.14 -1.32 25.29
C VAL A 14 10.63 -1.18 25.19
N GLY A 15 10.17 0.07 25.32
CA GLY A 15 8.78 0.44 25.07
C GLY A 15 8.40 -0.04 23.68
N TYR A 16 7.32 -0.81 23.61
CA TYR A 16 6.65 -1.10 22.35
C TYR A 16 6.39 0.24 21.67
N GLY A 17 7.11 0.51 20.58
CA GLY A 17 6.90 1.67 19.72
C GLY A 17 5.56 1.55 19.00
N GLN A 18 4.45 1.65 19.75
CA GLN A 18 3.20 2.15 19.20
C GLN A 18 3.54 3.57 18.79
N ALA A 19 3.64 3.83 17.48
CA ALA A 19 3.82 5.19 17.01
C ALA A 19 2.64 6.00 17.58
N ALA A 20 2.91 6.83 18.59
CA ALA A 20 1.92 7.70 19.18
C ALA A 20 1.63 8.82 18.20
N CYS A 21 0.35 9.19 18.07
CA CYS A 21 -0.05 10.26 17.17
C CYS A 21 0.79 11.52 17.42
N PRO A 22 1.26 12.20 16.37
CA PRO A 22 2.08 13.40 16.56
C PRO A 22 1.31 14.43 17.39
N ALA A 23 1.97 15.04 18.39
CA ALA A 23 1.38 16.10 19.21
C ALA A 23 1.37 17.44 18.45
N TRP A 24 0.70 17.49 17.30
CA TRP A 24 0.60 18.68 16.45
C TRP A 24 -0.77 19.35 16.59
N PRO A 25 -0.85 20.68 16.42
CA PRO A 25 -2.14 21.35 16.22
C PRO A 25 -2.82 20.86 14.94
N GLN A 26 -4.16 20.80 14.95
CA GLN A 26 -4.98 20.33 13.84
C GLN A 26 -4.63 21.02 12.50
N ALA A 27 -4.51 22.35 12.50
CA ALA A 27 -4.16 23.12 11.30
C ALA A 27 -2.81 22.72 10.69
N LYS A 28 -1.82 22.36 11.52
CA LYS A 28 -0.53 21.86 11.03
C LYS A 28 -0.67 20.46 10.44
N ALA A 29 -1.46 19.59 11.08
CA ALA A 29 -1.70 18.26 10.56
C ALA A 29 -2.38 18.29 9.18
N GLU A 30 -3.39 19.15 9.01
CA GLU A 30 -4.07 19.36 7.73
C GLU A 30 -3.10 19.79 6.63
N GLN A 31 -2.25 20.79 6.91
CA GLN A 31 -1.25 21.27 5.95
C GLN A 31 -0.24 20.18 5.54
N GLU A 32 0.27 19.41 6.50
CA GLU A 32 1.24 18.35 6.21
C GLU A 32 0.61 17.16 5.48
N MET A 33 -0.64 16.81 5.82
CA MET A 33 -1.40 15.78 5.12
C MET A 33 -1.72 16.20 3.68
N GLU A 34 -2.14 17.44 3.46
CA GLU A 34 -2.41 17.97 2.13
C GLU A 34 -1.15 17.97 1.27
N ARG A 35 -0.04 18.50 1.79
CA ARG A 35 1.25 18.54 1.11
C ARG A 35 1.74 17.15 0.70
N LEU A 36 1.64 16.18 1.61
CA LEU A 36 2.07 14.81 1.33
C LEU A 36 1.11 14.10 0.36
N GLY A 37 -0.20 14.34 0.50
CA GLY A 37 -1.23 13.82 -0.41
C GLY A 37 -1.06 14.31 -1.84
N GLN A 38 -0.70 15.57 -2.03
CA GLN A 38 -0.39 16.13 -3.36
C GLN A 38 0.80 15.41 -4.00
N ARG A 39 1.91 15.21 -3.27
CA ARG A 39 3.08 14.45 -3.78
C ARG A 39 2.74 13.03 -4.18
N ILE A 40 1.96 12.31 -3.36
CA ILE A 40 1.50 10.96 -3.67
C ILE A 40 0.65 10.96 -4.95
N THR A 41 -0.20 11.97 -5.12
CA THR A 41 -1.04 12.11 -6.32
C THR A 41 -0.20 12.37 -7.57
N GLU A 42 0.81 13.24 -7.48
CA GLU A 42 1.76 13.51 -8.56
C GLU A 42 2.53 12.24 -8.97
N TRP A 43 3.06 11.49 -8.00
CA TRP A 43 3.76 10.23 -8.25
C TRP A 43 2.85 9.17 -8.86
N ASN A 44 1.61 9.05 -8.37
CA ASN A 44 0.62 8.16 -8.98
C ASN A 44 0.36 8.51 -10.45
N ASN A 45 0.19 9.79 -10.76
CA ASN A 45 -0.03 10.22 -12.14
C ASN A 45 1.19 9.97 -13.03
N ALA A 46 2.41 10.26 -12.55
CA ALA A 46 3.63 9.97 -13.29
C ALA A 46 3.78 8.47 -13.57
N TYR A 47 3.54 7.62 -12.57
CA TYR A 47 3.64 6.18 -12.71
C TYR A 47 2.59 5.63 -13.68
N TRP A 48 1.31 5.95 -13.45
CA TRP A 48 0.21 5.35 -14.23
C TRP A 48 0.03 5.96 -15.62
N GLN A 49 0.25 7.26 -15.81
CA GLN A 49 -0.01 7.91 -17.10
C GLN A 49 1.24 8.05 -17.97
N GLN A 50 2.43 8.13 -17.36
CA GLN A 50 3.68 8.41 -18.07
C GLN A 50 4.66 7.24 -18.00
N GLY A 51 4.38 6.20 -17.21
CA GLY A 51 5.30 5.08 -17.01
C GLY A 51 6.59 5.49 -16.31
N SER A 52 6.57 6.59 -15.56
CA SER A 52 7.75 7.20 -14.95
C SER A 52 7.69 7.08 -13.43
N SER A 53 8.78 6.62 -12.82
CA SER A 53 8.92 6.54 -11.36
C SER A 53 10.01 7.49 -10.88
N THR A 54 9.61 8.64 -10.33
CA THR A 54 10.54 9.68 -9.86
C THR A 54 11.09 9.41 -8.46
N VAL A 55 10.51 8.45 -7.73
CA VAL A 55 10.95 7.95 -6.43
C VAL A 55 10.91 6.42 -6.46
N SER A 56 11.66 5.77 -5.57
CA SER A 56 11.57 4.31 -5.45
C SER A 56 10.25 3.88 -4.81
N ASP A 57 9.83 2.66 -5.12
CA ASP A 57 8.63 2.03 -4.54
C ASP A 57 8.66 2.02 -3.01
N GLU A 58 9.84 1.81 -2.41
CA GLU A 58 9.99 1.82 -0.96
C GLU A 58 9.77 3.21 -0.36
N VAL A 59 10.29 4.27 -0.99
CA VAL A 59 10.05 5.65 -0.54
C VAL A 59 8.57 5.99 -0.67
N TYR A 60 7.95 5.62 -1.79
CA TYR A 60 6.52 5.79 -2.00
C TYR A 60 5.71 5.08 -0.91
N ASP A 61 5.98 3.80 -0.66
CA ASP A 61 5.26 2.96 0.31
C ASP A 61 5.37 3.52 1.74
N GLN A 62 6.57 3.94 2.16
CA GLN A 62 6.78 4.52 3.48
C GLN A 62 6.00 5.84 3.65
N LEU A 63 5.99 6.69 2.63
CA LEU A 63 5.28 7.97 2.65
C LEU A 63 3.77 7.80 2.55
N ALA A 64 3.28 6.84 1.77
CA ALA A 64 1.86 6.47 1.74
C ALA A 64 1.41 5.92 3.09
N ALA A 65 2.20 5.05 3.73
CA ALA A 65 1.92 4.55 5.08
C ALA A 65 1.93 5.67 6.13
N ARG A 66 2.84 6.65 6.00
CA ARG A 66 2.91 7.85 6.85
C ARG A 66 1.65 8.70 6.72
N LEU A 67 1.19 8.98 5.49
CA LEU A 67 -0.04 9.73 5.25
C LEU A 67 -1.24 8.99 5.86
N ALA A 68 -1.34 7.69 5.62
CA ALA A 68 -2.41 6.86 6.16
C ALA A 68 -2.44 6.84 7.70
N TYR A 69 -1.26 6.88 8.32
CA TYR A 69 -1.10 6.99 9.76
C TYR A 69 -1.57 8.35 10.28
N TRP A 70 -1.19 9.45 9.64
CA TRP A 70 -1.65 10.79 10.02
C TRP A 70 -3.16 10.97 9.88
N GLN A 71 -3.75 10.47 8.78
CA GLN A 71 -5.20 10.49 8.58
C GLN A 71 -5.92 9.77 9.73
N ARG A 72 -5.49 8.56 10.11
CA ARG A 72 -6.06 7.86 11.28
C ARG A 72 -5.93 8.66 12.57
N CYS A 73 -4.83 9.39 12.77
CA CYS A 73 -4.59 10.17 13.98
C CYS A 73 -5.45 11.44 14.08
N PHE A 74 -5.67 12.15 12.97
CA PHE A 74 -6.25 13.49 13.00
C PHE A 74 -7.67 13.58 12.43
N THR A 75 -8.10 12.61 11.61
CA THR A 75 -9.46 12.57 11.06
C THR A 75 -10.28 11.40 11.58
N GLY A 76 -9.63 10.37 12.17
CA GLY A 76 -10.29 9.13 12.59
C GLY A 76 -10.76 8.27 11.41
N GLU A 77 -10.54 8.70 10.17
CA GLU A 77 -10.89 7.94 8.98
C GLU A 77 -9.77 6.96 8.63
N THR A 78 -10.16 5.74 8.25
CA THR A 78 -9.24 4.85 7.56
C THR A 78 -9.18 5.30 6.11
N PRO A 79 -8.01 5.66 5.57
CA PRO A 79 -7.93 6.14 4.20
C PRO A 79 -8.46 5.07 3.27
N ALA A 80 -9.40 5.44 2.41
CA ALA A 80 -9.74 4.63 1.25
C ALA A 80 -8.44 4.39 0.46
N HIS A 81 -8.19 3.14 0.03
CA HIS A 81 -7.09 2.87 -0.88
C HIS A 81 -7.19 3.85 -2.04
N SER A 82 -6.08 4.53 -2.36
CA SER A 82 -6.00 5.51 -3.43
C SER A 82 -6.70 4.95 -4.66
N ALA A 83 -7.82 5.58 -5.04
CA ALA A 83 -8.51 5.21 -6.26
C ALA A 83 -7.49 5.31 -7.39
N LEU A 84 -7.36 4.25 -8.17
CA LEU A 84 -6.49 4.28 -9.35
C LEU A 84 -6.93 5.47 -10.21
N PRO A 85 -6.00 6.31 -10.69
CA PRO A 85 -6.37 7.40 -11.57
C PRO A 85 -7.18 6.85 -12.75
N PRO A 86 -8.14 7.63 -13.30
CA PRO A 86 -8.93 7.19 -14.43
C PRO A 86 -7.99 6.73 -15.54
N LEU A 87 -8.15 5.47 -15.88
CA LEU A 87 -7.34 4.78 -16.86
C LEU A 87 -7.64 5.39 -18.25
N ARG A 88 -6.65 5.35 -19.15
CA ARG A 88 -6.78 5.93 -20.49
C ARG A 88 -7.01 4.81 -21.49
N GLY A 89 -8.25 4.38 -21.65
CA GLY A 89 -8.69 3.72 -22.88
C GLY A 89 -10.15 3.28 -22.86
N ASP A 90 -10.76 3.18 -24.05
CA ASP A 90 -12.19 2.90 -24.17
C ASP A 90 -12.53 1.41 -24.06
N THR A 91 -11.53 0.54 -23.88
CA THR A 91 -11.74 -0.91 -23.90
C THR A 91 -11.99 -1.44 -22.49
N ARG A 92 -13.27 -1.67 -22.16
CA ARG A 92 -13.65 -2.30 -20.90
C ARG A 92 -13.10 -3.72 -20.79
N HIS A 93 -12.50 -4.04 -19.65
CA HIS A 93 -12.17 -5.41 -19.31
C HIS A 93 -13.44 -6.27 -19.14
N PRO A 94 -13.46 -7.52 -19.63
CA PRO A 94 -14.60 -8.43 -19.44
C PRO A 94 -14.80 -8.83 -17.98
N VAL A 95 -13.75 -8.76 -17.15
CA VAL A 95 -13.76 -9.02 -15.71
C VAL A 95 -12.97 -7.92 -15.01
N ALA A 96 -13.47 -7.42 -13.88
CA ALA A 96 -12.81 -6.38 -13.12
C ALA A 96 -11.44 -6.82 -12.58
N HIS A 97 -10.40 -6.04 -12.86
CA HIS A 97 -9.06 -6.25 -12.31
C HIS A 97 -8.97 -5.69 -10.89
N THR A 98 -8.92 -6.57 -9.89
CA THR A 98 -8.69 -6.18 -8.50
C THR A 98 -7.19 -6.09 -8.19
N GLY A 99 -6.83 -5.31 -7.17
CA GLY A 99 -5.48 -5.33 -6.60
C GLY A 99 -5.33 -6.46 -5.58
N VAL A 100 -4.08 -6.77 -5.22
CA VAL A 100 -3.79 -7.64 -4.07
C VAL A 100 -3.34 -6.77 -2.91
N ARG A 101 -3.90 -7.00 -1.72
CA ARG A 101 -3.51 -6.27 -0.51
C ARG A 101 -2.13 -6.73 -0.04
N LYS A 102 -1.19 -5.78 0.05
CA LYS A 102 0.13 -6.01 0.65
C LYS A 102 -0.02 -6.16 2.18
N LEU A 103 0.58 -7.20 2.74
CA LEU A 103 0.72 -7.39 4.20
C LEU A 103 2.13 -6.97 4.58
N ALA A 104 2.26 -6.17 5.64
CA ALA A 104 3.49 -5.45 5.93
C ALA A 104 4.61 -6.34 6.50
N ASN A 105 4.25 -7.41 7.21
CA ASN A 105 5.21 -8.25 7.93
C ASN A 105 4.71 -9.71 8.06
N GLN A 106 5.62 -10.58 8.52
CA GLN A 106 5.35 -12.00 8.71
C GLN A 106 4.22 -12.30 9.70
N ALA A 107 4.06 -11.49 10.76
CA ALA A 107 2.99 -11.70 11.74
C ALA A 107 1.60 -11.43 11.14
N ASP A 108 1.49 -10.46 10.24
CA ASP A 108 0.25 -10.16 9.52
C ASP A 108 -0.09 -11.25 8.50
N VAL A 109 0.92 -11.78 7.80
CA VAL A 109 0.76 -12.95 6.93
C VAL A 109 0.28 -14.15 7.73
N ALA A 110 0.96 -14.50 8.82
CA ALA A 110 0.58 -15.62 9.68
C ALA A 110 -0.84 -15.48 10.22
N ARG A 111 -1.25 -14.26 10.58
CA ARG A 111 -2.62 -13.95 11.00
C ARG A 111 -3.64 -14.13 9.89
N TRP A 112 -3.34 -13.65 8.68
CA TRP A 112 -4.22 -13.82 7.52
C TRP A 112 -4.39 -15.30 7.13
N MET A 113 -3.35 -16.12 7.28
CA MET A 113 -3.40 -17.55 6.97
C MET A 113 -4.26 -18.37 7.94
N ARG A 114 -4.54 -17.87 9.16
CA ARG A 114 -5.33 -18.62 10.14
C ARG A 114 -6.74 -18.87 9.61
N GLY A 115 -7.14 -20.14 9.55
CA GLY A 115 -8.46 -20.55 9.05
C GLY A 115 -8.55 -20.67 7.52
N GLN A 116 -7.46 -20.47 6.79
CA GLN A 116 -7.38 -20.73 5.36
C GLN A 116 -6.83 -22.14 5.11
N SER A 117 -7.37 -22.85 4.11
CA SER A 117 -6.89 -24.17 3.67
C SER A 117 -6.62 -24.16 2.17
N GLY A 118 -5.65 -24.96 1.71
CA GLY A 118 -5.33 -25.06 0.27
C GLY A 118 -4.69 -23.80 -0.30
N LEU A 119 -3.82 -23.14 0.47
CA LEU A 119 -3.11 -21.94 0.02
C LEU A 119 -2.07 -22.27 -1.05
N TRP A 120 -1.97 -21.40 -2.06
CA TRP A 120 -0.97 -21.47 -3.12
C TRP A 120 -0.02 -20.29 -3.00
N VAL A 121 1.28 -20.54 -3.19
CA VAL A 121 2.29 -19.50 -3.22
C VAL A 121 2.74 -19.31 -4.66
N GLN A 122 2.67 -18.07 -5.13
CA GLN A 122 3.14 -17.67 -6.45
C GLN A 122 4.09 -16.48 -6.30
N PRO A 123 5.18 -16.41 -7.09
CA PRO A 123 6.01 -15.22 -7.12
C PRO A 123 5.19 -14.04 -7.63
N LYS A 124 5.29 -12.89 -6.93
CA LYS A 124 4.73 -11.64 -7.43
C LYS A 124 5.64 -11.13 -8.54
N VAL A 125 5.22 -11.35 -9.79
CA VAL A 125 5.88 -10.78 -10.96
C VAL A 125 5.75 -9.26 -10.88
N ASP A 126 6.87 -8.56 -11.00
CA ASP A 126 6.91 -7.11 -11.08
C ASP A 126 6.81 -6.69 -12.55
N GLY A 127 5.62 -6.27 -12.96
CA GLY A 127 5.30 -5.99 -14.35
C GLY A 127 3.89 -5.47 -14.53
N VAL A 128 3.43 -5.42 -15.79
CA VAL A 128 2.12 -4.89 -16.15
C VAL A 128 1.09 -6.01 -16.27
N ALA A 129 -0.05 -5.84 -15.61
CA ALA A 129 -1.17 -6.77 -15.72
C ALA A 129 -1.88 -6.63 -17.09
N ILE A 130 -2.13 -7.76 -17.76
CA ILE A 130 -2.82 -7.83 -19.05
C ILE A 130 -3.99 -8.82 -19.02
N THR A 131 -5.06 -8.54 -19.77
CA THR A 131 -6.13 -9.50 -20.09
C THR A 131 -5.93 -10.01 -21.51
N LEU A 132 -5.97 -11.33 -21.69
CA LEU A 132 -6.03 -11.95 -23.01
C LEU A 132 -7.42 -12.56 -23.22
N VAL A 133 -8.11 -12.16 -24.28
CA VAL A 133 -9.43 -12.71 -24.64
C VAL A 133 -9.25 -13.72 -25.76
N TYR A 134 -9.62 -14.98 -25.49
CA TYR A 134 -9.61 -16.05 -26.48
C TYR A 134 -11.03 -16.41 -26.89
N ARG A 135 -11.27 -16.62 -28.19
CA ARG A 135 -12.51 -17.18 -28.74
C ARG A 135 -12.17 -18.39 -29.59
N GLN A 136 -12.79 -19.54 -29.30
CA GLN A 136 -12.53 -20.80 -30.01
C GLN A 136 -11.04 -21.16 -30.05
N GLY A 137 -10.33 -20.96 -28.94
CA GLY A 137 -8.88 -21.23 -28.83
C GLY A 137 -7.96 -20.23 -29.53
N ARG A 138 -8.50 -19.17 -30.17
CA ARG A 138 -7.72 -18.13 -30.85
C ARG A 138 -7.72 -16.83 -30.05
N LEU A 139 -6.56 -16.20 -29.93
CA LEU A 139 -6.42 -14.87 -29.30
C LEU A 139 -7.13 -13.83 -30.16
N THR A 140 -8.08 -13.09 -29.58
CA THR A 140 -8.84 -12.03 -30.27
C THR A 140 -8.53 -10.63 -29.75
N GLN A 141 -8.11 -10.48 -28.49
CA GLN A 141 -7.78 -9.19 -27.88
C GLN A 141 -6.69 -9.35 -26.80
N ALA A 142 -5.85 -8.33 -26.64
CA ALA A 142 -4.94 -8.16 -25.52
C ALA A 142 -5.14 -6.74 -24.94
N ILE A 143 -5.51 -6.64 -23.67
CA ILE A 143 -5.91 -5.39 -23.02
C ILE A 143 -4.98 -5.14 -21.84
N SER A 144 -4.29 -4.00 -21.80
CA SER A 144 -3.51 -3.59 -20.63
C SER A 144 -4.45 -3.12 -19.52
N ARG A 145 -4.10 -3.40 -18.26
CA ARG A 145 -4.84 -2.87 -17.10
C ARG A 145 -4.93 -1.34 -17.10
N VAL A 146 -4.03 -0.64 -17.79
CA VAL A 146 -3.94 0.83 -17.79
C VAL A 146 -4.75 1.48 -18.92
N THR A 147 -5.22 0.69 -19.88
CA THR A 147 -5.93 1.16 -21.09
C THR A 147 -7.44 0.95 -21.07
N ALA A 148 -8.05 0.95 -19.88
CA ALA A 148 -9.50 0.79 -19.71
C ALA A 148 -10.17 2.04 -19.14
#